data_AF-A0A3D5H6J4-F1
#
_entry.id   AF-A0A3D5H6J4-F1
#
_cell.length_a   1.000
_cell.length_b   1.000
_cell.length_c   1.000
_cell.angle_alpha   90.00
_cell.angle_beta   90.00
_cell.angle_gamma   90.00
#
_symmetry.space_group_name_H-M   'P 1'
#
loop_
_entity.id
_entity.type
_entity.pdbx_description
1 polymer ?
#
loop_
_entity_poly.entity_id
_entity_poly.type
_entity_poly.pdbx_seq_one_letter_code
_entity_poly.pdbx_strand_id
1 'polypeptide(L)'
;MLLCLWPFNFHQTNQVTWEPEGGVRFTPPATAYTSAPPAKLALLREWTILLDVKALAPWRQGRILGYGLDERYNNLSVDQLFDDLILRIRTDGDQRPRAVVVQKLFEQSTDRRFMLAIAYDGNDISAYIDGIRKVRQKIGIIDYSSWDNLYPLILGSFANGKYGWRGIFYQLCVLSRAVMPEELNSPERLLRDTTAVLRYTFDEREGTTVIDHGRPSPAALLWSGEFSPYIRTVLQSPRDYWPNPRHPFIMDIIANIIIYIPVGFLLSILSVKRLGRIGQVIVVVVIALIMSLTVEIAQAYLPTRSSSSVDILTNGLGAYVGLFVHRKGWVEKILSALNVSFPRQFQKDPLPQTHSTK
;
A
#
# COMPACT_ATOMS: atom_id res chain seq x y z
N MET A 1 7.58 21.52 -6.42
CA MET A 1 7.65 20.16 -7.02
C MET A 1 8.46 19.20 -6.16
N LEU A 2 9.73 19.50 -5.83
CA LEU A 2 10.58 18.62 -5.02
C LEU A 2 9.98 18.26 -3.65
N LEU A 3 9.20 19.15 -3.03
CA LEU A 3 8.48 18.87 -1.77
C LEU A 3 7.59 17.62 -1.82
N CYS A 4 7.08 17.22 -2.99
CA CYS A 4 6.29 15.99 -3.16
C CYS A 4 7.11 14.70 -2.95
N LEU A 5 8.43 14.81 -3.00
CA LEU A 5 9.37 13.71 -2.78
C LEU A 5 9.88 13.65 -1.33
N TRP A 6 9.51 14.61 -0.47
CA TRP A 6 9.86 14.56 0.96
C TRP A 6 9.32 13.27 1.60
N PRO A 7 10.15 12.51 2.37
CA PRO A 7 11.44 12.90 2.96
C PRO A 7 12.71 12.63 2.12
N PHE A 8 12.61 12.37 0.81
CA PHE A 8 13.73 12.00 -0.07
C PHE A 8 14.50 10.76 0.40
N ASN A 9 13.86 9.92 1.19
CA ASN A 9 14.47 8.72 1.71
C ASN A 9 14.15 7.52 0.82
N PHE A 10 14.96 7.35 -0.23
CA PHE A 10 14.86 6.26 -1.20
C PHE A 10 15.48 4.94 -0.72
N HIS A 11 16.26 4.97 0.36
CA HIS A 11 16.88 3.80 0.98
C HIS A 11 16.44 3.68 2.43
N GLN A 12 15.47 2.81 2.66
CA GLN A 12 14.97 2.53 4.01
C GLN A 12 15.46 1.16 4.44
N THR A 13 15.84 0.99 5.71
CA THR A 13 16.14 -0.33 6.27
C THR A 13 14.84 -1.13 6.38
N ASN A 14 14.87 -2.40 6.01
CA ASN A 14 13.77 -3.32 6.29
C ASN A 14 13.77 -3.61 7.79
N GLN A 15 12.76 -3.12 8.50
CA GLN A 15 12.67 -3.23 9.95
C GLN A 15 12.00 -4.54 10.38
N VAL A 16 12.54 -5.65 9.85
CA VAL A 16 12.28 -7.02 10.29
C VAL A 16 13.47 -7.43 11.16
N THR A 17 13.23 -7.63 12.45
CA THR A 17 14.28 -7.84 13.46
C THR A 17 14.00 -9.05 14.34
N TRP A 18 15.04 -9.79 14.68
CA TRP A 18 14.97 -10.88 15.65
C TRP A 18 14.72 -10.37 17.06
N GLU A 19 13.85 -11.06 17.80
CA GLU A 19 13.62 -10.79 19.22
C GLU A 19 14.58 -11.61 20.10
N PRO A 20 15.11 -11.03 21.21
CA PRO A 20 16.01 -11.75 22.11
C PRO A 20 15.42 -13.03 22.70
N GLU A 21 14.11 -13.04 22.95
CA GLU A 21 13.37 -14.18 23.52
C GLU A 21 12.85 -15.16 22.45
N GLY A 22 13.23 -14.98 21.19
CA GLY A 22 12.74 -15.74 20.04
C GLY A 22 11.57 -15.06 19.33
N GLY A 23 11.41 -15.36 18.04
CA GLY A 23 10.46 -14.70 17.16
C GLY A 23 11.06 -13.57 16.33
N VAL A 24 10.24 -13.03 15.43
CA VAL A 24 10.61 -11.95 14.50
C VAL A 24 9.60 -10.82 14.63
N ARG A 25 10.10 -9.62 14.93
CA ARG A 25 9.34 -8.38 14.99
C ARG A 25 9.28 -7.71 13.62
N PHE A 26 8.09 -7.25 13.26
CA PHE A 26 7.81 -6.42 12.10
C PHE A 26 7.44 -5.01 12.56
N THR A 27 8.26 -4.02 12.17
CA THR A 27 7.97 -2.60 12.39
C THR A 27 8.00 -1.88 11.05
N PRO A 28 6.88 -1.40 10.49
CA PRO A 28 6.87 -0.81 9.15
C PRO A 28 7.87 0.36 8.99
N PRO A 29 8.64 0.41 7.87
CA PRO A 29 8.59 -0.47 6.71
C PRO A 29 9.22 -1.84 6.98
N ALA A 30 8.41 -2.90 6.89
CA ALA A 30 8.80 -4.27 7.20
C ALA A 30 8.06 -5.22 6.27
N THR A 31 8.79 -6.10 5.60
CA THR A 31 8.20 -7.14 4.75
C THR A 31 9.11 -8.36 4.70
N ALA A 32 8.49 -9.53 4.70
CA ALA A 32 9.15 -10.81 4.42
C ALA A 32 8.25 -11.60 3.48
N TYR A 33 8.83 -12.30 2.52
CA TYR A 33 8.07 -13.07 1.54
C TYR A 33 8.79 -14.36 1.17
N THR A 34 8.04 -15.33 0.66
CA THR A 34 8.60 -16.64 0.31
C THR A 34 9.56 -16.55 -0.86
N SER A 35 10.65 -17.32 -0.80
CA SER A 35 11.69 -17.43 -1.84
C SER A 35 11.15 -17.99 -3.16
N ALA A 36 10.06 -18.75 -3.09
CA ALA A 36 9.28 -19.25 -4.21
C ALA A 36 7.79 -19.27 -3.85
N PRO A 37 6.87 -19.20 -4.83
CA PRO A 37 5.43 -19.31 -4.57
C PRO A 37 5.09 -20.65 -3.88
N PRO A 38 4.41 -20.66 -2.72
CA PRO A 38 4.02 -21.88 -2.03
C PRO A 38 2.76 -22.48 -2.66
N ALA A 39 2.86 -22.93 -3.91
CA ALA A 39 1.76 -23.49 -4.70
C ALA A 39 1.01 -24.65 -4.00
N LYS A 40 1.68 -25.34 -3.05
CA LYS A 40 1.10 -26.35 -2.16
C LYS A 40 -0.14 -25.86 -1.37
N LEU A 41 -0.25 -24.55 -1.10
CA LEU A 41 -1.41 -23.97 -0.42
C LEU A 41 -2.70 -24.04 -1.23
N ALA A 42 -2.61 -23.99 -2.57
CA ALA A 42 -3.78 -24.05 -3.43
C ALA A 42 -4.32 -25.47 -3.65
N LEU A 43 -3.60 -26.48 -3.18
CA LEU A 43 -4.02 -27.89 -3.25
C LEU A 43 -4.87 -28.31 -2.05
N LEU A 44 -5.00 -27.43 -1.05
CA LEU A 44 -5.71 -27.74 0.19
C LEU A 44 -7.23 -27.74 -0.05
N ARG A 45 -7.90 -28.75 0.48
CA ARG A 45 -9.37 -28.84 0.49
C ARG A 45 -9.94 -28.32 1.79
N GLU A 46 -9.29 -28.70 2.88
CA GLU A 46 -9.48 -28.20 4.23
C GLU A 46 -8.14 -27.72 4.74
N TRP A 47 -8.15 -26.80 5.70
CA TRP A 47 -6.90 -26.24 6.22
C TRP A 47 -7.08 -25.57 7.55
N THR A 48 -5.96 -25.41 8.26
CA THR A 48 -5.87 -24.57 9.46
C THR A 48 -4.63 -23.71 9.39
N ILE A 49 -4.79 -22.40 9.56
CA ILE A 49 -3.69 -21.46 9.76
C ILE A 49 -3.56 -21.23 11.28
N LEU A 50 -2.39 -21.54 11.81
CA LEU A 50 -2.00 -21.32 13.20
C LEU A 50 -0.95 -20.21 13.25
N LEU A 51 -1.23 -19.20 14.06
CA LEU A 51 -0.40 -18.01 14.25
C LEU A 51 -0.16 -17.82 15.74
N ASP A 52 1.10 -17.96 16.16
CA ASP A 52 1.54 -17.58 17.49
C ASP A 52 2.18 -16.19 17.40
N VAL A 53 1.45 -15.16 17.84
CA VAL A 53 1.77 -13.77 17.54
C VAL A 53 1.52 -12.84 18.71
N LYS A 54 2.13 -11.66 18.66
CA LYS A 54 1.87 -10.53 19.56
C LYS A 54 1.68 -9.25 18.72
N ALA A 55 0.57 -8.55 18.89
CA ALA A 55 0.32 -7.28 18.21
C ALA A 55 0.88 -6.11 19.05
N LEU A 56 1.67 -5.21 18.45
CA LEU A 56 2.46 -4.23 19.22
C LEU A 56 1.85 -2.81 19.30
N ALA A 57 0.78 -2.53 18.58
CA ALA A 57 -0.13 -1.38 18.77
C ALA A 57 -1.22 -1.46 17.69
N PRO A 58 -2.47 -1.04 17.95
CA PRO A 58 -3.44 -0.87 16.90
C PRO A 58 -2.98 0.22 15.93
N TRP A 59 -2.51 -0.17 14.76
CA TRP A 59 -2.46 0.70 13.60
C TRP A 59 -3.81 0.67 12.90
N ARG A 60 -4.18 1.78 12.21
CA ARG A 60 -5.46 1.86 11.48
C ARG A 60 -5.72 0.63 10.61
N GLN A 61 -4.67 0.07 10.00
CA GLN A 61 -4.71 -1.14 9.18
C GLN A 61 -3.30 -1.74 9.07
N GLY A 62 -3.19 -3.07 9.01
CA GLY A 62 -1.96 -3.77 8.68
C GLY A 62 -2.20 -5.20 8.19
N ARG A 63 -1.45 -5.67 7.19
CA ARG A 63 -1.51 -7.07 6.74
C ARG A 63 -0.59 -7.94 7.59
N ILE A 64 -1.18 -8.91 8.29
CA ILE A 64 -0.44 -9.88 9.09
C ILE A 64 0.19 -10.89 8.13
N LEU A 65 -0.65 -11.52 7.30
CA LEU A 65 -0.28 -12.56 6.35
C LEU A 65 -1.13 -12.43 5.08
N GLY A 66 -0.52 -12.59 3.91
CA GLY A 66 -1.23 -12.64 2.63
C GLY A 66 -0.62 -13.65 1.66
N TYR A 67 -1.44 -14.48 1.05
CA TYR A 67 -1.12 -15.30 -0.11
C TYR A 67 -1.65 -14.57 -1.36
N GLY A 68 -0.87 -13.61 -1.84
CA GLY A 68 -1.35 -12.61 -2.79
C GLY A 68 -0.46 -11.38 -2.89
N LEU A 69 -0.86 -10.46 -3.77
CA LEU A 69 -0.17 -9.19 -4.02
C LEU A 69 -0.78 -8.02 -3.24
N ASP A 70 -2.10 -7.81 -3.36
CA ASP A 70 -2.80 -6.69 -2.72
C ASP A 70 -4.19 -7.07 -2.19
N GLU A 71 -5.19 -6.18 -2.21
CA GLU A 71 -6.58 -6.50 -1.82
C GLU A 71 -7.36 -7.19 -2.94
N ARG A 72 -7.01 -6.93 -4.20
CA ARG A 72 -7.72 -7.39 -5.39
C ARG A 72 -7.11 -8.68 -5.93
N TYR A 73 -5.79 -8.72 -6.00
CA TYR A 73 -5.01 -9.86 -6.47
C TYR A 73 -4.55 -10.69 -5.28
N ASN A 74 -5.51 -11.35 -4.61
CA ASN A 74 -5.28 -12.06 -3.34
C ASN A 74 -6.07 -13.35 -3.24
N ASN A 75 -5.42 -14.47 -2.94
CA ASN A 75 -6.11 -15.75 -2.75
C ASN A 75 -6.66 -15.82 -1.32
N LEU A 76 -5.84 -15.44 -0.34
CA LEU A 76 -6.19 -15.42 1.08
C LEU A 76 -5.38 -14.35 1.81
N SER A 77 -6.01 -13.57 2.70
CA SER A 77 -5.28 -12.66 3.60
C SER A 77 -5.86 -12.66 5.00
N VAL A 78 -5.00 -12.43 5.98
CA VAL A 78 -5.31 -12.13 7.37
C VAL A 78 -4.81 -10.72 7.65
N ASP A 79 -5.74 -9.80 7.83
CA ASP A 79 -5.48 -8.38 7.99
C ASP A 79 -6.00 -7.90 9.35
N GLN A 80 -5.27 -7.00 10.00
CA GLN A 80 -5.76 -6.20 11.12
C GLN A 80 -6.36 -4.91 10.57
N LEU A 81 -7.58 -4.58 10.97
CA LEU A 81 -8.22 -3.30 10.70
C LEU A 81 -8.72 -2.72 12.02
N PHE A 82 -8.09 -1.65 12.49
CA PHE A 82 -8.29 -1.13 13.85
C PHE A 82 -8.12 -2.25 14.90
N ASP A 83 -9.19 -2.56 15.62
CA ASP A 83 -9.32 -3.59 16.63
C ASP A 83 -9.85 -4.92 16.08
N ASP A 84 -10.24 -4.98 14.81
CA ASP A 84 -10.80 -6.18 14.19
C ASP A 84 -9.73 -6.97 13.43
N LEU A 85 -9.89 -8.30 13.43
CA LEU A 85 -9.21 -9.18 12.50
C LEU A 85 -10.14 -9.48 11.33
N ILE A 86 -9.64 -9.35 10.11
CA ILE A 86 -10.36 -9.65 8.89
C ILE A 86 -9.60 -10.72 8.12
N LEU A 87 -10.20 -11.90 8.02
CA LEU A 87 -9.79 -12.91 7.05
C LEU A 87 -10.54 -12.65 5.74
N ARG A 88 -9.81 -12.57 4.63
CA ARG A 88 -10.39 -12.55 3.28
C ARG A 88 -9.96 -13.79 2.54
N ILE A 89 -10.89 -14.42 1.84
CA ILE A 89 -10.62 -15.58 1.00
C ILE A 89 -11.34 -15.44 -0.34
N ARG A 90 -10.63 -15.73 -1.43
CA ARG A 90 -11.22 -15.79 -2.75
C ARG A 90 -11.95 -17.11 -2.92
N THR A 91 -13.19 -17.01 -3.34
CA THR A 91 -14.06 -18.13 -3.69
C THR A 91 -14.49 -17.95 -5.14
N ASP A 92 -14.45 -19.00 -5.96
CA ASP A 92 -14.89 -18.87 -7.35
C ASP A 92 -16.38 -18.51 -7.44
N GLY A 93 -16.73 -17.72 -8.46
CA GLY A 93 -18.07 -17.17 -8.65
C GLY A 93 -18.38 -15.84 -7.96
N ASP A 94 -17.58 -15.42 -6.98
CA ASP A 94 -17.77 -14.12 -6.32
C ASP A 94 -16.86 -13.03 -6.90
N GLN A 95 -17.43 -11.87 -7.24
CA GLN A 95 -16.64 -10.71 -7.69
C GLN A 95 -15.76 -10.09 -6.60
N ARG A 96 -16.00 -10.44 -5.33
CA ARG A 96 -15.25 -9.94 -4.17
C ARG A 96 -14.89 -11.10 -3.23
N PRO A 97 -13.70 -11.07 -2.60
CA PRO A 97 -13.36 -12.04 -1.57
C PRO A 97 -14.40 -12.07 -0.46
N ARG A 98 -14.73 -13.27 0.04
CA ARG A 98 -15.54 -13.40 1.24
C ARG A 98 -14.70 -13.00 2.44
N ALA A 99 -15.32 -12.25 3.35
CA ALA A 99 -14.69 -11.79 4.58
C ALA A 99 -15.29 -12.50 5.80
N VAL A 100 -14.41 -12.94 6.70
CA VAL A 100 -14.76 -13.38 8.06
C VAL A 100 -14.13 -12.39 9.02
N VAL A 101 -14.94 -11.80 9.90
CA VAL A 101 -14.50 -10.74 10.81
C VAL A 101 -14.54 -11.27 12.25
N VAL A 102 -13.43 -11.12 12.97
CA VAL A 102 -13.38 -11.30 14.42
C VAL A 102 -13.29 -9.92 15.05
N GLN A 103 -14.38 -9.50 15.67
CA GLN A 103 -14.50 -8.16 16.23
C GLN A 103 -13.63 -7.99 17.47
N LYS A 104 -13.06 -6.79 17.65
CA LYS A 104 -12.39 -6.36 18.89
C LYS A 104 -11.27 -7.30 19.35
N LEU A 105 -10.65 -8.03 18.42
CA LEU A 105 -9.52 -8.91 18.69
C LEU A 105 -8.34 -8.14 19.31
N PHE A 106 -8.13 -6.90 18.87
CA PHE A 106 -7.03 -6.03 19.28
C PHE A 106 -7.47 -4.82 20.13
N GLU A 107 -8.72 -4.79 20.64
CA GLU A 107 -9.31 -3.64 21.38
C GLU A 107 -8.51 -3.25 22.62
N GLN A 108 -8.00 -4.24 23.34
CA GLN A 108 -6.93 -4.04 24.30
C GLN A 108 -5.65 -4.32 23.53
N SER A 109 -4.83 -3.30 23.25
CA SER A 109 -3.50 -3.45 22.63
C SER A 109 -2.77 -4.61 23.33
N THR A 110 -2.84 -5.80 22.77
CA THR A 110 -2.49 -7.01 23.50
C THR A 110 -0.98 -7.10 23.46
N ASP A 111 -0.34 -6.46 24.43
CA ASP A 111 1.07 -6.69 24.78
C ASP A 111 1.30 -8.16 25.24
N ARG A 112 0.24 -8.97 25.24
CA ARG A 112 0.28 -10.42 25.40
C ARG A 112 0.43 -11.12 24.04
N ARG A 113 1.26 -12.15 24.04
CA ARG A 113 1.30 -13.21 23.03
C ARG A 113 -0.01 -14.01 23.08
N PHE A 114 -0.53 -14.41 21.93
CA PHE A 114 -1.72 -15.24 21.82
C PHE A 114 -1.65 -16.17 20.62
N MET A 115 -2.39 -17.28 20.69
CA MET A 115 -2.56 -18.21 19.59
C MET A 115 -3.83 -17.89 18.81
N LEU A 116 -3.69 -17.61 17.52
CA LEU A 116 -4.80 -17.49 16.58
C LEU A 116 -4.84 -18.74 15.70
N ALA A 117 -5.98 -19.44 15.72
CA ALA A 117 -6.25 -20.54 14.80
C ALA A 117 -7.41 -20.16 13.88
N ILE A 118 -7.23 -20.29 12.57
CA ILE A 118 -8.27 -20.10 11.55
C ILE A 118 -8.40 -21.40 10.78
N ALA A 119 -9.52 -22.09 10.92
CA ALA A 119 -9.76 -23.41 10.33
C ALA A 119 -10.91 -23.35 9.32
N TYR A 120 -10.73 -24.00 8.18
CA TYR A 120 -11.76 -24.26 7.19
C TYR A 120 -11.98 -25.77 7.07
N ASP A 121 -13.20 -26.22 7.35
CA ASP A 121 -13.60 -27.64 7.40
C ASP A 121 -14.29 -28.15 6.13
N GLY A 122 -14.15 -27.42 5.02
CA GLY A 122 -14.83 -27.74 3.76
C GLY A 122 -16.21 -27.09 3.62
N ASN A 123 -16.73 -26.45 4.66
CA ASN A 123 -17.98 -25.69 4.58
C ASN A 123 -17.98 -24.40 5.43
N ASP A 124 -17.43 -24.42 6.63
CA ASP A 124 -17.38 -23.28 7.53
C ASP A 124 -15.94 -22.85 7.80
N ILE A 125 -15.75 -21.54 8.00
CA ILE A 125 -14.54 -21.00 8.60
C ILE A 125 -14.80 -20.70 10.06
N SER A 126 -13.96 -21.24 10.94
CA SER A 126 -13.95 -20.94 12.37
C SER A 126 -12.64 -20.27 12.76
N ALA A 127 -12.71 -19.22 13.59
CA ALA A 127 -11.52 -18.63 14.19
C ALA A 127 -11.54 -18.77 15.72
N TYR A 128 -10.39 -19.08 16.29
CA TYR A 128 -10.18 -19.32 17.71
C TYR A 128 -9.02 -18.46 18.21
N ILE A 129 -9.14 -17.99 19.45
CA ILE A 129 -8.07 -17.29 20.16
C ILE A 129 -7.81 -18.03 21.45
N ASP A 130 -6.58 -18.50 21.65
CA ASP A 130 -6.17 -19.29 22.83
C ASP A 130 -7.14 -20.46 23.09
N GLY A 131 -7.52 -21.16 22.01
CA GLY A 131 -8.48 -22.27 22.03
C GLY A 131 -9.95 -21.89 22.11
N ILE A 132 -10.28 -20.64 22.41
CA ILE A 132 -11.67 -20.16 22.52
C ILE A 132 -12.19 -19.73 21.15
N ARG A 133 -13.25 -20.37 20.66
CA ARG A 133 -13.90 -20.00 19.39
C ARG A 133 -14.50 -18.59 19.49
N LYS A 134 -14.15 -17.72 18.55
CA LYS A 134 -14.66 -16.35 18.45
C LYS A 134 -15.68 -16.17 17.34
N VAL A 135 -15.49 -16.87 16.23
CA VAL A 135 -16.41 -16.82 15.09
C VAL A 135 -16.52 -18.21 14.46
N ARG A 136 -17.69 -18.50 13.90
CA ARG A 136 -17.92 -19.56 12.93
C ARG A 136 -18.83 -18.98 11.86
N GLN A 137 -18.39 -19.00 10.61
CA GLN A 137 -19.13 -18.45 9.50
C GLN A 137 -19.18 -19.47 8.37
N LYS A 138 -20.39 -19.71 7.87
CA LYS A 138 -20.59 -20.57 6.71
C LYS A 138 -20.07 -19.90 5.46
N ILE A 139 -19.13 -20.56 4.79
CA ILE A 139 -18.53 -20.12 3.52
C ILE A 139 -18.99 -21.02 2.37
N GLY A 140 -19.42 -22.25 2.63
CA GLY A 140 -19.68 -23.25 1.61
C GLY A 140 -18.39 -23.88 1.08
N ILE A 141 -18.54 -24.73 0.08
CA ILE A 141 -17.40 -25.35 -0.62
C ILE A 141 -16.66 -24.25 -1.38
N ILE A 142 -15.35 -24.15 -1.13
CA ILE A 142 -14.47 -23.21 -1.83
C ILE A 142 -13.97 -23.91 -3.09
N ASP A 143 -14.25 -23.30 -4.24
CA ASP A 143 -13.54 -23.62 -5.46
C ASP A 143 -12.27 -22.76 -5.57
N TYR A 144 -11.14 -23.46 -5.62
CA TYR A 144 -9.79 -22.90 -5.69
C TYR A 144 -9.33 -22.72 -7.14
N SER A 145 -10.15 -23.04 -8.14
CA SER A 145 -9.82 -22.93 -9.58
C SER A 145 -9.36 -21.52 -9.99
N SER A 146 -9.90 -20.49 -9.34
CA SER A 146 -9.57 -19.08 -9.57
C SER A 146 -8.34 -18.59 -8.80
N TRP A 147 -7.69 -19.44 -7.99
CA TRP A 147 -6.49 -19.07 -7.25
C TRP A 147 -5.28 -19.02 -8.17
N ASP A 148 -4.42 -18.03 -7.95
CA ASP A 148 -3.15 -17.90 -8.63
C ASP A 148 -2.03 -18.54 -7.80
N ASN A 149 -1.46 -19.63 -8.30
CA ASN A 149 -0.44 -20.41 -7.60
C ASN A 149 0.96 -19.81 -7.69
N LEU A 150 1.11 -18.71 -8.45
CA LEU A 150 2.35 -17.95 -8.56
C LEU A 150 2.44 -16.83 -7.52
N TYR A 151 1.40 -16.63 -6.71
CA TYR A 151 1.45 -15.63 -5.65
C TYR A 151 2.42 -16.04 -4.53
N PRO A 152 3.20 -15.09 -4.00
CA PRO A 152 4.01 -15.35 -2.82
C PRO A 152 3.13 -15.39 -1.58
N LEU A 153 3.67 -15.99 -0.51
CA LEU A 153 3.19 -15.70 0.83
C LEU A 153 4.01 -14.54 1.38
N ILE A 154 3.35 -13.50 1.87
CA ILE A 154 3.95 -12.26 2.36
C ILE A 154 3.48 -12.03 3.80
N LEU A 155 4.43 -11.70 4.67
CA LEU A 155 4.18 -11.34 6.06
C LEU A 155 4.46 -9.85 6.28
N GLY A 156 3.64 -9.25 7.14
CA GLY A 156 3.87 -7.91 7.67
C GLY A 156 3.55 -6.76 6.73
N SER A 157 3.20 -6.99 5.46
CA SER A 157 2.76 -5.94 4.53
C SER A 157 2.01 -6.51 3.33
N PHE A 158 1.51 -5.62 2.47
CA PHE A 158 1.14 -5.97 1.09
C PHE A 158 2.42 -6.18 0.25
N ALA A 159 2.29 -6.75 -0.96
CA ALA A 159 3.44 -6.98 -1.83
C ALA A 159 4.16 -5.70 -2.25
N ASN A 160 3.45 -4.57 -2.28
CA ASN A 160 4.03 -3.26 -2.55
C ASN A 160 4.63 -2.56 -1.32
N GLY A 161 4.66 -3.25 -0.17
CA GLY A 161 5.20 -2.71 1.07
C GLY A 161 4.26 -1.82 1.88
N LYS A 162 3.06 -1.52 1.37
CA LYS A 162 2.06 -0.70 2.07
C LYS A 162 1.28 -1.51 3.11
N TYR A 163 0.55 -0.78 3.96
CA TYR A 163 -0.30 -1.34 5.03
C TYR A 163 0.49 -2.31 5.91
N GLY A 164 1.65 -1.85 6.37
CA GLY A 164 2.52 -2.66 7.20
C GLY A 164 1.89 -2.97 8.56
N TRP A 165 1.96 -4.23 8.99
CA TRP A 165 1.52 -4.67 10.30
C TRP A 165 2.63 -4.51 11.34
N ARG A 166 2.24 -4.19 12.58
CA ARG A 166 3.15 -4.03 13.72
C ARG A 166 2.92 -5.14 14.72
N GLY A 167 3.86 -6.07 14.80
CA GLY A 167 3.78 -7.18 15.72
C GLY A 167 4.97 -8.11 15.66
N ILE A 168 4.87 -9.20 16.41
CA ILE A 168 5.90 -10.23 16.54
C ILE A 168 5.27 -11.56 16.11
N PHE A 169 5.94 -12.28 15.24
CA PHE A 169 5.65 -13.68 14.97
C PHE A 169 6.57 -14.55 15.81
N TYR A 170 6.00 -15.46 16.57
CA TYR A 170 6.74 -16.52 17.24
C TYR A 170 6.69 -17.79 16.41
N GLN A 171 5.53 -18.14 15.82
CA GLN A 171 5.38 -19.29 14.93
C GLN A 171 4.25 -19.07 13.91
N LEU A 172 4.40 -19.69 12.74
CA LEU A 172 3.36 -19.79 11.70
C LEU A 172 3.32 -21.22 11.18
N CYS A 173 2.15 -21.86 11.28
CA CYS A 173 1.94 -23.21 10.79
C CYS A 173 0.67 -23.29 9.95
N VAL A 174 0.70 -24.03 8.83
CA VAL A 174 -0.48 -24.33 8.02
C VAL A 174 -0.65 -25.84 7.92
N LEU A 175 -1.80 -26.33 8.36
CA LEU A 175 -2.18 -27.74 8.30
C LEU A 175 -3.12 -27.99 7.11
N SER A 176 -3.08 -29.19 6.53
CA SER A 176 -3.96 -29.61 5.43
C SER A 176 -5.31 -30.19 5.88
N ARG A 177 -5.74 -29.82 7.08
CA ARG A 177 -6.99 -30.27 7.71
C ARG A 177 -7.54 -29.19 8.62
N ALA A 178 -8.85 -29.23 8.87
CA ALA A 178 -9.42 -28.48 9.98
C ALA A 178 -9.00 -29.11 11.32
N VAL A 179 -8.59 -28.27 12.27
CA VAL A 179 -8.34 -28.69 13.65
C VAL A 179 -9.65 -28.83 14.41
N MET A 180 -9.72 -29.83 15.28
CA MET A 180 -10.82 -29.98 16.22
C MET A 180 -10.60 -29.03 17.42
N PRO A 181 -11.67 -28.46 18.01
CA PRO A 181 -11.54 -27.54 19.14
C PRO A 181 -10.73 -28.10 20.32
N GLU A 182 -10.80 -29.40 20.57
CA GLU A 182 -10.11 -30.07 21.68
C GLU A 182 -8.59 -30.06 21.50
N GLU A 183 -8.10 -30.09 20.25
CA GLU A 183 -6.68 -30.05 19.93
C GLU A 183 -6.07 -28.67 20.26
N LEU A 184 -6.89 -27.61 20.25
CA LEU A 184 -6.46 -26.25 20.57
C LEU A 184 -6.21 -26.02 22.07
N ASN A 185 -6.55 -26.98 22.92
CA ASN A 185 -6.17 -26.97 24.34
C ASN A 185 -4.68 -27.28 24.55
N SER A 186 -4.00 -27.82 23.53
CA SER A 186 -2.56 -28.14 23.54
C SER A 186 -1.92 -27.68 22.23
N PRO A 187 -1.94 -26.37 21.94
CA PRO A 187 -1.56 -25.83 20.63
C PRO A 187 -0.09 -26.10 20.29
N GLU A 188 0.78 -26.30 21.28
CA GLU A 188 2.19 -26.66 21.08
C GLU A 188 2.37 -27.99 20.33
N ARG A 189 1.41 -28.91 20.41
CA ARG A 189 1.44 -30.16 19.65
C ARG A 189 1.17 -29.91 18.17
N LEU A 190 0.17 -29.07 17.87
CA LEU A 190 -0.20 -28.70 16.51
C LEU A 190 0.92 -27.91 15.82
N LEU A 191 1.53 -26.99 16.56
CA LEU A 191 2.67 -26.19 16.09
C LEU A 191 3.92 -27.03 15.76
N ARG A 192 4.07 -28.20 16.39
CA ARG A 192 5.19 -29.14 16.15
C ARG A 192 4.85 -30.23 15.13
N ASP A 193 3.66 -30.19 14.53
CA ASP A 193 3.23 -31.17 13.55
C ASP A 193 4.19 -31.21 12.35
N THR A 194 4.82 -32.36 12.14
CA THR A 194 5.78 -32.58 11.04
C THR A 194 5.11 -32.84 9.70
N THR A 195 3.79 -33.01 9.70
CA THR A 195 2.95 -33.16 8.50
C THR A 195 2.39 -31.82 8.01
N ALA A 196 2.67 -30.73 8.74
CA ALA A 196 2.30 -29.39 8.34
C ALA A 196 2.76 -29.06 6.91
N VAL A 197 1.89 -28.35 6.19
CA VAL A 197 2.12 -27.88 4.82
C VAL A 197 3.13 -26.74 4.83
N LEU A 198 2.98 -25.79 5.75
CA LEU A 198 3.96 -24.74 6.05
C LEU A 198 4.28 -24.76 7.53
N ARG A 199 5.55 -24.56 7.88
CA ARG A 199 5.94 -24.43 9.29
C ARG A 199 7.18 -23.56 9.45
N TYR A 200 6.99 -22.39 10.04
CA TYR A 200 8.03 -21.44 10.40
C TYR A 200 8.08 -21.28 11.92
N THR A 201 9.25 -21.54 12.51
CA THR A 201 9.49 -21.53 13.95
C THR A 201 10.10 -20.23 14.46
N PHE A 202 10.66 -19.40 13.57
CA PHE A 202 11.28 -18.11 13.88
C PHE A 202 12.28 -18.18 15.04
N ASP A 203 13.11 -19.22 15.05
CA ASP A 203 14.11 -19.52 16.08
C ASP A 203 15.55 -19.48 15.55
N GLU A 204 15.76 -19.02 14.31
CA GLU A 204 17.09 -18.88 13.69
C GLU A 204 17.95 -17.80 14.35
N ARG A 205 17.34 -16.81 15.02
CA ARG A 205 17.98 -15.72 15.82
C ARG A 205 18.85 -14.72 15.06
N GLU A 206 19.30 -15.07 13.86
CA GLU A 206 20.13 -14.22 13.02
C GLU A 206 19.86 -14.45 11.53
N GLY A 207 20.46 -13.60 10.69
CA GLY A 207 20.27 -13.64 9.25
C GLY A 207 18.91 -13.09 8.81
N THR A 208 18.58 -13.32 7.54
CA THR A 208 17.37 -12.77 6.90
C THR A 208 16.54 -13.84 6.20
N THR A 209 16.68 -15.08 6.65
CA THR A 209 16.01 -16.26 6.11
C THR A 209 15.38 -17.02 7.25
N VAL A 210 14.12 -17.43 7.07
CA VAL A 210 13.43 -18.36 7.97
C VAL A 210 13.09 -19.61 7.17
N ILE A 211 13.47 -20.76 7.72
CA ILE A 211 13.34 -22.05 7.04
C ILE A 211 11.88 -22.51 7.13
N ASP A 212 11.34 -22.95 6.00
CA ASP A 212 10.07 -23.69 5.99
C ASP A 212 10.34 -25.16 6.29
N HIS A 213 9.89 -25.63 7.46
CA HIS A 213 9.97 -27.04 7.86
C HIS A 213 8.79 -27.88 7.36
N GLY A 214 7.85 -27.27 6.63
CA GLY A 214 6.69 -27.95 6.06
C GLY A 214 7.02 -28.78 4.81
N ARG A 215 6.10 -29.69 4.45
CA ARG A 215 6.21 -30.59 3.29
C ARG A 215 5.09 -30.31 2.27
N PRO A 216 5.19 -30.74 0.99
CA PRO A 216 6.29 -31.46 0.36
C PRO A 216 7.41 -30.56 -0.18
N SER A 217 7.11 -29.32 -0.56
CA SER A 217 8.08 -28.38 -1.15
C SER A 217 8.27 -27.18 -0.22
N PRO A 218 9.42 -27.05 0.47
CA PRO A 218 9.70 -25.91 1.34
C PRO A 218 9.69 -24.58 0.60
N ALA A 219 9.12 -23.55 1.22
CA ALA A 219 9.13 -22.18 0.73
C ALA A 219 9.71 -21.26 1.82
N ALA A 220 11.04 -21.15 1.91
CA ALA A 220 11.68 -20.32 2.93
C ALA A 220 11.20 -18.87 2.85
N LEU A 221 11.03 -18.21 3.99
CA LEU A 221 10.74 -16.77 4.04
C LEU A 221 12.05 -16.00 3.99
N LEU A 222 12.08 -14.94 3.20
CA LEU A 222 13.25 -14.08 3.01
C LEU A 222 12.89 -12.62 3.24
N TRP A 223 13.85 -11.87 3.73
CA TRP A 223 13.86 -10.41 3.64
C TRP A 223 15.27 -9.90 3.33
N SER A 224 15.37 -8.68 2.82
CA SER A 224 16.63 -7.97 2.60
C SER A 224 16.90 -6.97 3.73
N GLY A 225 18.17 -6.61 3.99
CA GLY A 225 18.52 -5.57 4.97
C GLY A 225 18.02 -4.18 4.56
N GLU A 226 18.08 -3.86 3.27
CA GLU A 226 17.33 -2.74 2.69
C GLU A 226 15.89 -3.15 2.41
N PHE A 227 14.94 -2.25 2.64
CA PHE A 227 13.54 -2.47 2.36
C PHE A 227 13.32 -2.55 0.84
N SER A 228 12.98 -3.75 0.38
CA SER A 228 12.56 -3.98 -1.00
C SER A 228 11.19 -4.66 -1.00
N PRO A 229 10.12 -3.98 -1.44
CA PRO A 229 8.82 -4.64 -1.58
C PRO A 229 8.92 -5.73 -2.66
N TYR A 230 8.03 -6.72 -2.58
CA TYR A 230 7.94 -7.81 -3.57
C TYR A 230 7.60 -7.28 -4.97
N ILE A 231 6.70 -6.29 -5.06
CA ILE A 231 6.42 -5.53 -6.29
C ILE A 231 6.59 -4.04 -6.07
N ARG A 232 7.02 -3.30 -7.08
CA ARG A 232 6.98 -1.84 -7.09
C ARG A 232 5.81 -1.38 -7.94
N THR A 233 4.87 -0.67 -7.35
CA THR A 233 3.72 -0.10 -8.08
C THR A 233 4.12 1.27 -8.63
N VAL A 234 4.21 1.37 -9.95
CA VAL A 234 4.45 2.61 -10.70
C VAL A 234 3.15 2.98 -11.41
N LEU A 235 2.71 4.24 -11.31
CA LEU A 235 1.50 4.75 -11.98
C LEU A 235 0.25 3.89 -11.71
N GLN A 236 -0.09 3.73 -10.44
CA GLN A 236 -1.25 2.94 -10.04
C GLN A 236 -2.52 3.41 -10.77
N SER A 237 -3.36 2.45 -11.19
CA SER A 237 -4.61 2.75 -11.90
C SER A 237 -5.65 3.24 -10.91
N PRO A 238 -6.54 4.19 -11.30
CA PRO A 238 -7.70 4.54 -10.47
C PRO A 238 -8.58 3.33 -10.13
N ARG A 239 -8.58 2.29 -10.96
CA ARG A 239 -9.31 1.04 -10.69
C ARG A 239 -8.77 0.26 -9.48
N ASP A 240 -7.55 0.56 -9.04
CA ASP A 240 -6.90 -0.17 -7.95
C ASP A 240 -7.27 0.39 -6.57
N TYR A 241 -7.79 1.62 -6.51
CA TYR A 241 -8.20 2.28 -5.26
C TYR A 241 -9.61 2.91 -5.32
N TRP A 242 -10.32 2.84 -6.45
CA TRP A 242 -11.72 3.27 -6.55
C TRP A 242 -12.66 2.06 -6.78
N PRO A 243 -13.78 1.93 -6.03
CA PRO A 243 -14.25 2.78 -4.93
C PRO A 243 -13.76 2.22 -3.59
N ASN A 244 -12.54 2.57 -3.16
CA ASN A 244 -12.10 2.29 -1.80
C ASN A 244 -12.51 3.46 -0.89
N PRO A 245 -13.54 3.32 -0.04
CA PRO A 245 -14.00 4.41 0.83
C PRO A 245 -12.95 4.83 1.86
N ARG A 246 -11.86 4.08 2.02
CA ARG A 246 -10.76 4.39 2.94
C ARG A 246 -9.69 5.30 2.32
N HIS A 247 -9.68 5.48 1.00
CA HIS A 247 -8.73 6.37 0.33
C HIS A 247 -9.34 7.75 0.15
N PRO A 248 -8.67 8.85 0.57
CA PRO A 248 -9.18 10.21 0.41
C PRO A 248 -9.02 10.72 -1.03
N PHE A 249 -9.46 9.93 -2.01
CA PHE A 249 -9.24 10.13 -3.44
C PHE A 249 -9.59 11.54 -3.94
N ILE A 250 -10.71 12.10 -3.47
CA ILE A 250 -11.14 13.44 -3.86
C ILE A 250 -10.17 14.51 -3.36
N MET A 251 -9.64 14.35 -2.13
CA MET A 251 -8.66 15.30 -1.58
C MET A 251 -7.34 15.23 -2.34
N ASP A 252 -6.92 14.04 -2.78
CA ASP A 252 -5.72 13.87 -3.60
C ASP A 252 -5.88 14.60 -4.95
N ILE A 253 -7.03 14.45 -5.62
CA ILE A 253 -7.35 15.19 -6.85
C ILE A 253 -7.26 16.70 -6.63
N ILE A 254 -7.90 17.22 -5.58
CA ILE A 254 -7.94 18.66 -5.29
C ILE A 254 -6.53 19.18 -4.99
N ALA A 255 -5.75 18.46 -4.17
CA ALA A 255 -4.39 18.83 -3.82
C ALA A 255 -3.47 18.90 -5.06
N ASN A 256 -3.56 17.90 -5.94
CA ASN A 256 -2.79 17.83 -7.19
C ASN A 256 -3.12 18.97 -8.16
N ILE A 257 -4.40 19.35 -8.29
CA ILE A 257 -4.78 20.54 -9.08
C ILE A 257 -4.18 21.80 -8.46
N ILE A 258 -4.37 22.02 -7.15
CA ILE A 258 -3.93 23.25 -6.48
C ILE A 258 -2.40 23.42 -6.55
N ILE A 259 -1.63 22.35 -6.33
CA ILE A 259 -0.17 22.43 -6.31
C ILE A 259 0.45 22.72 -7.69
N TYR A 260 -0.25 22.38 -8.77
CA TYR A 260 0.18 22.66 -10.15
C TYR A 260 -0.34 23.98 -10.74
N ILE A 261 -1.31 24.66 -10.11
CA ILE A 261 -1.76 26.00 -10.54
C ILE A 261 -0.59 26.99 -10.61
N PRO A 262 0.27 27.16 -9.58
CA PRO A 262 1.42 28.05 -9.66
C PRO A 262 2.41 27.65 -10.76
N VAL A 263 2.59 26.35 -11.01
CA VAL A 263 3.49 25.83 -12.06
C VAL A 263 2.99 26.27 -13.44
N GLY A 264 1.70 26.06 -13.73
CA GLY A 264 1.10 26.49 -14.99
C GLY A 264 1.14 27.99 -15.21
N PHE A 265 0.89 28.77 -14.16
CA PHE A 265 0.99 30.22 -14.18
C PHE A 265 2.41 30.67 -14.57
N LEU A 266 3.44 30.17 -13.86
CA LEU A 266 4.84 30.52 -14.13
C LEU A 266 5.31 30.06 -15.50
N LEU A 267 5.01 28.81 -15.90
CA LEU A 267 5.34 28.31 -17.24
C LEU A 267 4.68 29.15 -18.33
N SER A 268 3.47 29.66 -18.10
CA SER A 268 2.79 30.52 -19.07
C SER A 268 3.46 31.90 -19.21
N ILE A 269 4.08 32.44 -18.16
CA ILE A 269 4.89 33.67 -18.23
C ILE A 269 6.19 33.41 -19.01
N LEU A 270 6.84 32.28 -18.74
CA LEU A 270 8.11 31.89 -19.38
C LEU A 270 7.95 31.43 -20.83
N SER A 271 6.73 31.04 -21.21
CA SER A 271 6.42 30.61 -22.57
C SER A 271 6.72 31.72 -23.58
N VAL A 272 7.47 31.39 -24.62
CA VAL A 272 7.93 32.34 -25.63
C VAL A 272 6.74 33.05 -26.27
N LYS A 273 6.74 34.39 -26.28
CA LYS A 273 5.70 35.25 -26.90
C LYS A 273 5.42 34.96 -28.38
N ARG A 274 6.28 34.16 -29.05
CA ARG A 274 6.13 33.72 -30.43
C ARG A 274 5.14 32.56 -30.61
N LEU A 275 4.75 31.88 -29.54
CA LEU A 275 3.74 30.83 -29.59
C LEU A 275 2.34 31.46 -29.53
N GLY A 276 1.47 31.09 -30.46
CA GLY A 276 0.06 31.47 -30.37
C GLY A 276 -0.64 30.79 -29.17
N ARG A 277 -1.79 31.34 -28.76
CA ARG A 277 -3.02 30.54 -28.54
C ARG A 277 -2.80 29.16 -27.93
N ILE A 278 -2.94 28.21 -28.84
CA ILE A 278 -2.94 26.77 -28.65
C ILE A 278 -1.52 26.27 -28.36
N GLY A 279 -0.50 26.81 -29.03
CA GLY A 279 0.90 26.42 -28.81
C GLY A 279 1.36 26.64 -27.37
N GLN A 280 0.98 27.76 -26.75
CA GLN A 280 1.28 28.02 -25.34
C GLN A 280 0.59 27.01 -24.40
N VAL A 281 -0.68 26.66 -24.69
CA VAL A 281 -1.41 25.66 -23.89
C VAL A 281 -0.74 24.29 -24.00
N ILE A 282 -0.41 23.87 -25.23
CA ILE A 282 0.28 22.59 -25.48
C ILE A 282 1.60 22.56 -24.72
N VAL A 283 2.45 23.59 -24.87
CA VAL A 283 3.77 23.62 -24.22
C VAL A 283 3.66 23.58 -22.71
N VAL A 284 2.79 24.39 -22.10
CA VAL A 284 2.64 24.44 -20.64
C VAL A 284 2.11 23.11 -20.09
N VAL A 285 1.07 22.55 -20.72
CA VAL A 285 0.50 21.28 -20.28
C VAL A 285 1.50 20.14 -20.48
N VAL A 286 2.18 20.04 -21.62
CA VAL A 286 3.17 18.98 -21.87
C VAL A 286 4.33 19.04 -20.88
N ILE A 287 4.89 20.23 -20.61
CA ILE A 287 5.95 20.38 -19.61
C ILE A 287 5.44 19.96 -18.22
N ALA A 288 4.24 20.38 -17.83
CA ALA A 288 3.65 19.99 -16.56
C ALA A 288 3.42 18.47 -16.45
N LEU A 289 2.98 17.81 -17.53
CA LEU A 289 2.81 16.36 -17.59
C LEU A 289 4.15 15.63 -17.47
N ILE A 290 5.21 16.10 -18.14
CA ILE A 290 6.57 15.52 -18.02
C ILE A 290 7.09 15.68 -16.59
N MET A 291 6.93 16.87 -16.01
CA MET A 291 7.28 17.15 -14.61
C MET A 291 6.53 16.21 -13.66
N SER A 292 5.22 16.04 -13.86
CA SER A 292 4.41 15.12 -13.06
C SER A 292 4.88 13.68 -13.21
N LEU A 293 5.09 13.20 -14.44
CA LEU A 293 5.57 11.83 -14.70
C LEU A 293 6.92 11.58 -14.01
N THR A 294 7.81 12.56 -14.01
CA THR A 294 9.11 12.45 -13.34
C THR A 294 8.96 12.30 -11.83
N VAL A 295 8.06 13.09 -11.21
CA VAL A 295 7.76 12.98 -9.78
C VAL A 295 7.13 11.63 -9.45
N GLU A 296 6.16 11.18 -10.26
CA GLU A 296 5.49 9.89 -10.09
C GLU A 296 6.46 8.70 -10.15
N ILE A 297 7.36 8.70 -11.15
CA ILE A 297 8.41 7.68 -11.26
C ILE A 297 9.30 7.71 -10.03
N ALA A 298 9.72 8.89 -9.56
CA ALA A 298 10.56 9.00 -8.37
C ALA A 298 9.82 8.52 -7.10
N GLN A 299 8.53 8.82 -6.95
CA GLN A 299 7.73 8.37 -5.81
C GLN A 299 7.56 6.85 -5.75
N ALA A 300 7.58 6.15 -6.89
CA ALA A 300 7.55 4.68 -6.88
C ALA A 300 8.78 4.03 -6.22
N TYR A 301 9.85 4.80 -5.98
CA TYR A 301 11.03 4.37 -5.22
C TYR A 301 11.00 4.82 -3.76
N LEU A 302 9.98 5.56 -3.32
CA LEU A 302 9.78 5.96 -1.93
C LEU A 302 8.79 5.00 -1.26
N PRO A 303 9.22 4.15 -0.30
CA PRO A 303 8.37 3.12 0.32
C PRO A 303 7.06 3.63 0.94
N THR A 304 7.05 4.88 1.40
CA THR A 304 5.91 5.52 2.06
C THR A 304 5.00 6.29 1.11
N ARG A 305 5.32 6.35 -0.19
CA ARG A 305 4.55 7.08 -1.20
C ARG A 305 3.86 6.13 -2.18
N SER A 306 2.82 6.64 -2.80
CA SER A 306 2.05 5.97 -3.84
C SER A 306 2.23 6.74 -5.13
N SER A 307 2.63 6.07 -6.20
CA SER A 307 2.56 6.66 -7.54
C SER A 307 1.18 6.38 -8.15
N SER A 308 0.56 7.38 -8.78
CA SER A 308 -0.79 7.35 -9.34
C SER A 308 -0.85 7.95 -10.74
N SER A 309 -1.55 7.27 -11.65
CA SER A 309 -1.81 7.78 -13.00
C SER A 309 -2.77 8.98 -13.02
N VAL A 310 -3.67 9.09 -12.04
CA VAL A 310 -4.62 10.21 -11.92
C VAL A 310 -3.91 11.51 -11.57
N ASP A 311 -2.78 11.42 -10.88
CA ASP A 311 -2.00 12.56 -10.42
C ASP A 311 -1.41 13.30 -11.63
N ILE A 312 -0.96 12.57 -12.65
CA ILE A 312 -0.51 13.15 -13.93
C ILE A 312 -1.61 14.00 -14.58
N LEU A 313 -2.83 13.47 -14.67
CA LEU A 313 -3.94 14.18 -15.32
C LEU A 313 -4.39 15.40 -14.50
N THR A 314 -4.48 15.25 -13.18
CA THR A 314 -4.91 16.33 -12.27
C THR A 314 -3.86 17.44 -12.16
N ASN A 315 -2.57 17.09 -12.19
CA ASN A 315 -1.46 18.03 -12.28
C ASN A 315 -1.49 18.80 -13.61
N GLY A 316 -1.76 18.11 -14.72
CA GLY A 316 -1.96 18.75 -16.03
C GLY A 316 -3.14 19.74 -16.03
N LEU A 317 -4.25 19.38 -15.38
CA LEU A 317 -5.40 20.27 -15.21
C LEU A 317 -5.06 21.50 -14.34
N GLY A 318 -4.34 21.31 -13.24
CA GLY A 318 -3.82 22.40 -12.42
C GLY A 318 -2.98 23.38 -13.23
N ALA A 319 -2.06 22.87 -14.05
CA ALA A 319 -1.23 23.70 -14.92
C ALA A 319 -2.06 24.47 -15.98
N TYR A 320 -3.09 23.84 -16.56
CA TYR A 320 -4.02 24.52 -17.45
C TYR A 320 -4.77 25.67 -16.76
N VAL A 321 -5.26 25.45 -15.54
CA VAL A 321 -5.93 26.49 -14.73
C VAL A 321 -4.96 27.64 -14.42
N GLY A 322 -3.71 27.34 -14.04
CA GLY A 322 -2.67 28.36 -13.81
C GLY A 322 -2.41 29.25 -15.02
N LEU A 323 -2.30 28.65 -16.21
CA LEU A 323 -2.18 29.39 -17.47
C LEU A 323 -3.41 30.28 -17.72
N PHE A 324 -4.60 29.79 -17.43
CA PHE A 324 -5.84 30.55 -17.60
C PHE A 324 -5.91 31.76 -16.67
N VAL A 325 -5.51 31.58 -15.40
CA VAL A 325 -5.42 32.66 -14.39
C VAL A 325 -4.48 33.78 -14.87
N HIS A 326 -3.30 33.42 -15.38
CA HIS A 326 -2.37 34.39 -15.98
C HIS A 326 -3.02 35.14 -17.15
N ARG A 327 -3.64 34.42 -18.09
CA ARG A 327 -4.25 35.03 -19.28
C ARG A 327 -5.40 35.98 -18.98
N LYS A 328 -6.16 35.74 -17.92
CA LYS A 328 -7.31 36.57 -17.55
C LYS A 328 -6.93 37.81 -16.75
N GLY A 329 -5.65 37.99 -16.47
CA GLY A 329 -5.12 39.10 -15.70
C GLY A 329 -5.68 39.16 -14.27
N TRP A 330 -6.05 38.00 -13.71
CA TRP A 330 -6.70 37.92 -12.40
C TRP A 330 -5.75 38.36 -11.30
N VAL A 331 -4.46 38.11 -11.46
CA VAL A 331 -3.42 38.53 -10.52
C VAL A 331 -3.30 40.06 -10.51
N GLU A 332 -3.24 40.71 -11.67
CA GLU A 332 -3.22 42.17 -11.78
C GLU A 332 -4.49 42.79 -11.16
N LYS A 333 -5.66 42.17 -11.37
CA LYS A 333 -6.92 42.59 -10.76
C LYS A 333 -6.90 42.47 -9.24
N ILE A 334 -6.46 41.34 -8.69
CA ILE A 334 -6.36 41.12 -7.25
C ILE A 334 -5.35 42.08 -6.61
N LEU A 335 -4.17 42.24 -7.21
CA LEU A 335 -3.14 43.16 -6.72
C LEU A 335 -3.62 44.62 -6.76
N SER A 336 -4.35 45.01 -7.81
CA SER A 336 -4.96 46.34 -7.89
C SER A 336 -6.03 46.58 -6.83
N ALA A 337 -6.81 45.55 -6.47
CA ALA A 337 -7.80 45.62 -5.41
C ALA A 337 -7.18 45.67 -4.00
N LEU A 338 -5.98 45.10 -3.83
CA LEU A 338 -5.22 45.09 -2.58
C LEU A 338 -4.28 46.30 -2.43
N ASN A 339 -4.34 47.29 -3.33
CA ASN A 339 -3.48 48.49 -3.34
C ASN A 339 -1.97 48.20 -3.42
N VAL A 340 -1.58 47.02 -3.90
CA VAL A 340 -0.18 46.66 -4.09
C VAL A 340 0.28 47.21 -5.45
N SER A 341 0.97 48.35 -5.44
CA SER A 341 1.51 48.98 -6.65
C SER A 341 2.91 48.43 -6.96
N PHE A 342 3.14 47.90 -8.16
CA PHE A 342 4.48 47.58 -8.64
C PHE A 342 5.21 48.86 -9.10
N PRO A 343 6.52 49.01 -8.83
CA PRO A 343 7.30 50.12 -9.36
C PRO A 343 7.32 50.09 -10.90
N ARG A 344 6.93 51.21 -11.52
CA ARG A 344 6.91 51.41 -12.97
C ARG A 344 8.34 51.36 -13.54
N GLN A 345 8.73 50.24 -14.12
CA GLN A 345 9.68 50.21 -15.23
C GLN A 345 8.94 49.60 -16.43
N PHE A 346 9.07 50.20 -17.62
CA PHE A 346 8.24 50.02 -18.84
C PHE A 346 7.05 50.98 -19.02
N GLN A 347 7.24 52.27 -18.71
CA GLN A 347 6.49 53.32 -19.42
C GLN A 347 7.34 53.70 -20.66
N LYS A 348 6.83 53.44 -21.87
CA LYS A 348 7.47 53.85 -23.13
C LYS A 348 7.59 55.38 -23.15
N ASP A 349 8.77 55.90 -23.48
CA ASP A 349 8.98 57.33 -23.67
C ASP A 349 8.13 57.86 -24.85
N PRO A 350 7.55 59.07 -24.75
CA PRO A 350 6.85 59.70 -25.87
C PRO A 350 7.85 60.16 -26.95
N LEU A 351 7.45 60.02 -28.21
CA LEU A 351 8.21 60.49 -29.38
C LEU A 351 8.50 62.00 -29.32
N PRO A 352 9.67 62.47 -29.81
CA PRO A 352 10.01 63.89 -29.81
C PRO A 352 9.13 64.66 -30.80
N GLN A 353 8.58 65.80 -30.37
CA GLN A 353 7.92 66.75 -31.26
C GLN A 353 8.97 67.47 -32.13
N THR A 354 8.85 67.33 -33.45
CA THR A 354 9.62 68.13 -34.40
C THR A 354 9.00 69.52 -34.52
N HIS A 355 9.68 70.53 -33.99
CA HIS A 355 9.42 71.93 -34.32
C HIS A 355 9.87 72.21 -35.76
N SER A 356 8.93 72.55 -36.64
CA SER A 356 9.22 73.20 -37.92
C SER A 356 9.26 74.72 -37.70
N THR A 357 10.41 75.33 -37.98
CA THR A 357 10.53 76.77 -38.22
C THR A 357 11.24 76.96 -39.56
N LYS A 358 10.47 77.31 -40.59
CA LYS A 358 10.59 78.55 -41.38
C LYS A 358 9.49 78.61 -42.43
#